data_AF-A0A212ABZ3-F1
#
_entry.id   AF-A0A212ABZ3-F1
#
_cell.length_a   1.000
_cell.length_b   1.000
_cell.length_c   1.000
_cell.angle_alpha   90.00
_cell.angle_beta   90.00
_cell.angle_gamma   90.00
#
_symmetry.space_group_name_H-M   'P 1'
#
loop_
_entity.id
_entity.type
_entity.pdbx_description
1 polymer ?
#
loop_
_entity_poly.entity_id
_entity_poly.type
_entity_poly.pdbx_seq_one_letter_code
_entity_poly.pdbx_strand_id
1 'polypeptide(L)' 'MDPNIIIAELDAYCAAAGLKPTTVCQNALGDARLYDRLKRRSEKLRESADRLRRYMQANPAAGKTEAAE' A
#
# COMPACT_ATOMS: atom_id res chain seq x y z
N MET A 1 -3.85 3.84 8.50
CA MET A 1 -4.34 2.61 7.84
C MET A 1 -3.61 2.48 6.51
N ASP A 2 -2.66 1.57 6.42
CA ASP A 2 -1.83 1.39 5.23
C ASP A 2 -2.64 0.72 4.11
N PRO A 3 -2.77 1.37 2.94
CA PRO A 3 -3.54 0.83 1.82
C PRO A 3 -3.06 -0.56 1.38
N ASN A 4 -1.76 -0.84 1.56
CA ASN A 4 -1.15 -2.12 1.19
C ASN A 4 -1.61 -3.29 2.06
N ILE A 5 -1.90 -3.05 3.34
CA ILE A 5 -2.34 -4.10 4.27
C ILE A 5 -3.75 -4.56 3.90
N ILE A 6 -4.66 -3.60 3.68
CA ILE A 6 -6.05 -3.90 3.29
C ILE A 6 -6.11 -4.64 1.95
N ILE A 7 -5.31 -4.25 0.95
CA ILE A 7 -5.28 -4.95 -0.34
C ILE A 7 -4.80 -6.39 -0.15
N ALA A 8 -3.75 -6.61 0.63
CA ALA A 8 -3.20 -7.95 0.87
C ALA A 8 -4.19 -8.85 1.63
N GLU A 9 -4.86 -8.32 2.66
CA GLU A 9 -5.92 -9.04 3.38
C GLU A 9 -7.10 -9.38 2.46
N LEU A 10 -7.52 -8.41 1.63
CA LEU A 10 -8.60 -8.60 0.68
C LEU A 10 -8.24 -9.64 -0.38
N ASP A 11 -7.03 -9.61 -0.93
CA ASP A 11 -6.54 -10.59 -1.90
C ASP A 11 -6.44 -11.99 -1.26
N ALA A 12 -5.96 -12.10 -0.01
CA ALA A 12 -5.90 -13.36 0.71
C ALA A 12 -7.31 -13.94 0.96
N TYR A 13 -8.25 -13.10 1.37
CA TYR A 13 -9.66 -13.49 1.53
C TYR A 13 -10.27 -13.92 0.19
N CYS A 14 -10.03 -13.15 -0.87
CA CYS A 14 -10.52 -13.46 -2.22
C CYS A 14 -9.95 -14.77 -2.76
N ALA A 15 -8.67 -15.06 -2.50
CA ALA A 15 -8.02 -16.32 -2.86
C ALA A 15 -8.63 -17.51 -2.11
N ALA A 16 -8.92 -17.36 -0.81
CA ALA A 16 -9.56 -18.40 -0.01
C ALA A 16 -11.03 -18.63 -0.38
N ALA A 17 -11.77 -17.55 -0.69
CA ALA A 17 -13.19 -17.59 -1.03
C ALA A 17 -13.46 -17.87 -2.53
N GLY A 18 -12.45 -17.78 -3.39
CA GLY A 18 -12.60 -17.88 -4.84
C GLY A 18 -13.35 -16.70 -5.47
N LEU A 19 -13.34 -15.54 -4.83
CA LEU A 19 -14.06 -14.34 -5.25
C LEU A 19 -13.12 -13.30 -5.87
N LYS A 20 -13.69 -12.38 -6.67
CA LYS A 20 -12.94 -11.23 -7.15
C LYS A 20 -12.93 -10.12 -6.08
N PRO A 21 -11.81 -9.42 -5.88
CA PRO A 21 -11.73 -8.29 -4.95
C PRO A 21 -12.78 -7.20 -5.22
N THR A 22 -13.05 -6.92 -6.50
CA THR A 22 -14.09 -5.97 -6.92
C THR A 22 -15.50 -6.42 -6.51
N THR A 23 -15.78 -7.73 -6.54
CA THR A 23 -17.04 -8.30 -6.08
C THR A 23 -17.19 -8.17 -4.56
N VAL A 24 -16.12 -8.40 -3.80
CA VAL A 24 -16.13 -8.22 -2.35
C VAL A 24 -16.32 -6.74 -1.99
N CYS A 25 -15.60 -5.82 -2.64
CA CYS A 25 -15.79 -4.38 -2.43
C CYS A 25 -17.20 -3.91 -2.81
N GLN A 26 -17.77 -4.41 -3.91
CA GLN A 26 -19.13 -4.08 -4.32
C GLN A 26 -20.18 -4.60 -3.31
N ASN A 27 -20.03 -5.83 -2.83
CA ASN A 27 -20.96 -6.42 -1.88
C ASN A 27 -20.85 -5.83 -0.48
N ALA A 28 -19.62 -5.53 -0.02
CA ALA A 28 -19.38 -5.03 1.33
C ALA A 28 -19.62 -3.52 1.47
N LEU A 29 -19.28 -2.73 0.44
CA LEU A 29 -19.24 -1.27 0.51
C LEU A 29 -20.05 -0.58 -0.60
N GLY A 30 -20.57 -1.32 -1.58
CA GLY A 30 -21.30 -0.76 -2.72
C GLY A 30 -20.40 -0.05 -3.74
N ASP A 31 -19.08 -0.08 -3.59
CA ASP A 31 -18.12 0.62 -4.45
C ASP A 31 -17.07 -0.33 -5.04
N ALA A 32 -17.36 -0.88 -6.22
CA ALA A 32 -16.42 -1.69 -7.00
C ALA A 32 -15.13 -0.93 -7.39
N ARG A 33 -15.16 0.41 -7.47
CA ARG A 33 -14.00 1.24 -7.87
C ARG A 33 -13.03 1.48 -6.70
N LEU A 34 -13.41 1.12 -5.48
CA LEU A 34 -12.55 1.24 -4.32
C LEU A 34 -11.25 0.43 -4.49
N TYR A 35 -11.35 -0.80 -5.03
CA TYR A 35 -10.18 -1.65 -5.26
C TYR A 35 -9.20 -1.00 -6.23
N ASP A 36 -9.67 -0.49 -7.38
CA ASP A 36 -8.83 0.23 -8.34
C ASP A 36 -8.17 1.47 -7.71
N ARG A 37 -8.91 2.20 -6.87
CA ARG A 37 -8.39 3.39 -6.19
C ARG A 37 -7.30 3.03 -5.18
N LEU A 38 -7.51 1.97 -4.41
CA LEU A 38 -6.53 1.45 -3.46
C LEU A 38 -5.29 0.95 -4.19
N LYS A 39 -5.46 0.22 -5.29
CA LYS A 39 -4.36 -0.25 -6.14
C LYS A 39 -3.53 0.90 -6.69
N ARG A 40 -4.18 1.91 -7.29
CA ARG A 40 -3.49 3.13 -7.78
C ARG A 40 -2.76 3.88 -6.66
N ARG A 41 -3.36 3.93 -5.47
CA ARG A 41 -2.73 4.57 -4.30
C ARG A 41 -1.50 3.79 -3.84
N SER A 42 -1.58 2.46 -3.81
CA SER A 42 -0.45 1.56 -3.51
C SER A 42 0.71 1.78 -4.47
N GLU A 43 0.43 1.81 -5.78
CA GLU A 43 1.44 2.05 -6.82
C GLU A 43 2.14 3.40 -6.64
N LYS A 44 1.39 4.49 -6.41
CA LYS A 44 1.96 5.81 -6.12
C LYS A 44 2.79 5.83 -4.84
N LEU A 45 2.33 5.13 -3.81
CA LEU A 45 3.06 5.04 -2.53
C LEU A 45 4.38 4.30 -2.73
N ARG A 46 4.38 3.23 -3.53
CA ARG A 46 5.58 2.46 -3.89
C ARG A 46 6.56 3.30 -4.70
N GLU A 47 6.08 4.03 -5.71
CA GLU A 47 6.91 4.96 -6.48
C GLU A 47 7.55 6.03 -5.59
N SER A 48 6.75 6.61 -4.68
CA SER A 48 7.24 7.59 -3.70
C SER A 48 8.27 6.99 -2.76
N ALA A 49 8.03 5.75 -2.29
CA ALA A 49 8.97 5.02 -1.43
C ALA A 49 10.27 4.68 -2.17
N ASP A 50 10.21 4.28 -3.44
CA ASP A 50 11.40 4.04 -4.26
C ASP A 50 12.18 5.34 -4.52
N ARG A 51 11.48 6.46 -4.75
CA ARG A 51 12.10 7.78 -4.87
C ARG A 51 12.78 8.21 -3.56
N LEU A 52 12.13 7.99 -2.42
CA LEU A 52 12.72 8.24 -1.10
C LEU A 52 13.93 7.33 -0.84
N ARG A 53 13.86 6.04 -1.19
CA ARG A 53 15.00 5.11 -1.06
C ARG A 53 16.17 5.53 -1.93
N ARG A 54 15.93 5.93 -3.18
CA ARG A 54 16.97 6.48 -4.06
C ARG A 54 17.59 7.74 -3.48
N TYR A 55 16.76 8.63 -2.91
CA TYR A 55 17.25 9.83 -2.24
C TYR A 55 18.08 9.48 -0.99
N MET A 56 17.64 8.55 -0.15
CA MET A 56 18.38 8.08 1.03
C MET A 56 19.71 7.39 0.66
N GLN A 57 19.76 6.66 -0.45
CA GLN A 57 20.98 6.03 -0.96
C GLN A 57 21.94 7.06 -1.55
N ALA A 58 21.42 8.05 -2.29
CA ALA A 58 22.21 9.11 -2.90
C ALA A 58 22.69 10.17 -1.88
N ASN A 59 21.94 10.35 -0.80
CA ASN A 59 22.26 11.25 0.31
C ASN A 59 22.29 10.42 1.61
N PRO A 60 23.33 9.59 1.80
CA PRO A 60 23.48 8.84 3.04
C PRO A 60 23.52 9.86 4.18
N ALA A 61 22.64 9.70 5.16
CA ALA A 61 22.60 10.58 6.31
C ALA A 61 23.95 10.49 7.03
N ALA A 62 24.82 11.46 6.79
CA ALA A 62 26.05 11.63 7.54
C ALA A 62 25.65 11.98 8.98
N GLY A 63 25.53 10.96 9.83
CA GLY A 63 25.57 11.06 11.28
C GLY A 63 24.65 12.12 11.91
N LYS A 64 23.34 11.93 11.85
CA LYS A 64 22.47 12.39 12.95
C LYS A 64 21.89 11.20 13.70
N THR A 65 22.80 10.46 14.31
CA THR A 65 22.58 9.99 15.68
C THR A 65 22.62 11.23 16.58
N GLU A 66 21.52 11.97 16.66
CA GLU A 66 21.20 12.69 17.90
C GLU A 66 20.26 11.75 18.66
N ALA A 67 20.91 10.86 19.43
CA ALA A 67 20.27 10.23 20.55
C ALA A 67 19.69 11.34 21.43
N ALA A 68 18.46 11.11 21.87
CA ALA A 68 17.86 11.87 22.96
C ALA A 68 18.79 11.80 24.18
N GLU A 69 19.19 12.96 24.71
CA GLU A 69 19.56 13.19 26.10
C GLU A 69 19.00 14.54 26.54
#